data_AF-A0A966RD90-F1
#
_entry.id   AF-A0A966RD90-F1
#
_cell.length_a   1.000
_cell.length_b   1.000
_cell.length_c   1.000
_cell.angle_alpha   90.00
_cell.angle_beta   90.00
_cell.angle_gamma   90.00
#
_symmetry.space_group_name_H-M   'P 1'
#
loop_
_entity.id
_entity.type
_entity.pdbx_description
1 polymer ?
#
loop_
_entity_poly.entity_id
_entity_poly.type
_entity_poly.pdbx_seq_one_letter_code
_entity_poly.pdbx_strand_id
1 'polypeptide(L)'
;MTCPDFQTAPRGRAGLGVVQPQSGLDYPLVAPSADIKYLLADLHLAYDDAGEYDPQVTPAAHPLRIKYLYGAGCIENTPPAGFPTTAHAADIVIVDANERVILDTTAGAVTFNAQDWSADYRIYEWKTPRAVCRLVAYTTWPDDDSGLTDDDTRRNYNKYLAPANARLDERAVYKMPKRLLTLRARSGQTTSPRYTGSFKFVNGYNTEIAVTERATKNFRNNTKVNFSAVAGSGLGRYGNCPGGATVPITKINGVSALDGDFRLSATDCLWIRRPVTVGVSPPYPVNPSTTAQQQIGADCDPCCGCKDYSDTAKYMNDTSYRYKLIGQRAEKVRTEHENNIARWLDQRACSVQRPLRLFMVPQRCPYVDVVMMLCNPCETCVDPTRLTVTFNVAGDLVPSDPENQTSVAVRPSLECGYTTMHAPGIRGGAVGITVSGDGLQYSAAFPQLKPGDSAYVQFRLKFSQFDPNNTAVEETRARGPYVITGVLTGTYLNTGAPVLTNCGKDLSDGLPPPAAMAETVQTLHCNSEGKTEAPC
;
A
#
# COMPACT_ATOMS: atom_id res chain seq x y z
N MET A 1 35.70 -19.27 19.03
CA MET A 1 34.31 -19.77 18.97
C MET A 1 34.16 -20.45 17.63
N THR A 2 34.08 -21.77 17.61
CA THR A 2 33.55 -22.49 16.44
C THR A 2 32.15 -21.94 16.19
N CYS A 3 31.77 -21.63 14.94
CA CYS A 3 30.35 -21.49 14.59
C CYS A 3 29.66 -22.72 15.19
N PRO A 4 28.74 -22.59 16.14
CA PRO A 4 27.97 -23.75 16.56
C PRO A 4 27.36 -24.38 15.31
N ASP A 5 27.30 -25.70 15.26
CA ASP A 5 26.43 -26.40 14.32
C ASP A 5 25.04 -25.73 14.36
N PHE A 6 24.37 -25.64 13.21
CA PHE A 6 23.13 -24.87 13.05
C PHE A 6 22.18 -25.09 14.24
N GLN A 7 22.05 -24.09 15.11
CA GLN A 7 21.04 -24.16 16.16
C GLN A 7 19.70 -23.98 15.47
N THR A 8 18.85 -25.00 15.57
CA THR A 8 17.49 -24.93 15.07
C THR A 8 16.55 -24.58 16.21
N ALA A 9 15.44 -23.96 15.86
CA ALA A 9 14.35 -23.69 16.78
C ALA A 9 13.02 -23.67 16.02
N PRO A 10 11.88 -23.92 16.68
CA PRO A 10 10.58 -23.91 16.04
C PRO A 10 10.21 -22.58 15.38
N ARG A 11 10.86 -21.48 15.77
CA ARG A 11 10.64 -20.12 15.24
C ARG A 11 11.89 -19.53 14.58
N GLY A 12 12.90 -20.33 14.26
CA GLY A 12 14.10 -19.84 13.61
C GLY A 12 13.76 -19.22 12.25
N ARG A 13 14.37 -18.06 11.96
CA ARG A 13 14.09 -17.23 10.78
C ARG A 13 12.61 -16.83 10.58
N ALA A 14 11.75 -16.93 11.59
CA ALA A 14 10.35 -16.52 11.48
C ALA A 14 10.23 -14.98 11.38
N GLY A 15 9.22 -14.48 10.67
CA GLY A 15 9.01 -13.05 10.57
C GLY A 15 8.60 -12.39 11.91
N LEU A 16 9.10 -11.18 12.19
CA LEU A 16 8.69 -10.34 13.31
C LEU A 16 7.39 -9.58 12.95
N GLY A 17 6.28 -10.08 13.47
CA GLY A 17 4.90 -9.86 12.98
C GLY A 17 4.23 -8.49 13.17
N VAL A 18 4.94 -7.35 13.23
CA VAL A 18 4.25 -6.04 13.27
C VAL A 18 4.05 -5.45 11.86
N VAL A 19 4.86 -5.85 10.88
CA VAL A 19 4.73 -5.43 9.46
C VAL A 19 5.01 -6.57 8.46
N GLN A 20 5.24 -7.78 8.96
CA GLN A 20 5.81 -8.90 8.17
C GLN A 20 4.86 -10.00 7.68
N PRO A 21 3.51 -10.03 7.89
CA PRO A 21 2.74 -11.08 7.21
C PRO A 21 2.72 -10.91 5.68
N GLN A 22 3.06 -9.72 5.15
CA GLN A 22 3.06 -9.42 3.71
C GLN A 22 4.43 -9.07 3.12
N SER A 23 5.47 -8.88 3.94
CA SER A 23 6.75 -8.29 3.49
C SER A 23 7.79 -9.30 3.01
N GLY A 24 7.48 -10.60 3.09
CA GLY A 24 8.42 -11.68 2.79
C GLY A 24 9.57 -11.78 3.81
N LEU A 25 10.43 -12.78 3.60
CA LEU A 25 11.60 -13.06 4.46
C LEU A 25 12.83 -12.18 4.14
N ASP A 26 12.76 -11.35 3.09
CA ASP A 26 13.87 -10.49 2.67
C ASP A 26 13.95 -9.18 3.45
N TYR A 27 12.85 -8.75 4.09
CA TYR A 27 12.85 -7.57 4.95
C TYR A 27 13.85 -7.77 6.12
N PRO A 28 14.68 -6.78 6.47
CA PRO A 28 14.62 -5.34 6.15
C PRO A 28 15.31 -4.92 4.85
N LEU A 29 15.67 -5.88 3.99
CA LEU A 29 16.37 -5.65 2.73
C LEU A 29 15.41 -5.79 1.53
N VAL A 30 15.82 -5.24 0.39
CA VAL A 30 15.11 -5.37 -0.89
C VAL A 30 15.98 -6.20 -1.84
N ALA A 31 15.54 -7.43 -2.12
CA ALA A 31 16.23 -8.41 -2.97
C ALA A 31 17.70 -8.64 -2.56
N PRO A 32 17.98 -9.02 -1.30
CA PRO A 32 19.34 -9.16 -0.78
C PRO A 32 20.17 -10.22 -1.53
N SER A 33 21.47 -10.01 -1.60
CA SER A 33 22.41 -11.02 -2.10
C SER A 33 22.53 -12.20 -1.14
N ALA A 34 22.90 -13.37 -1.67
CA ALA A 34 22.92 -14.64 -0.96
C ALA A 34 23.81 -14.67 0.30
N ASP A 35 24.77 -13.76 0.41
CA ASP A 35 25.71 -13.60 1.53
C ASP A 35 25.13 -12.82 2.72
N ILE A 36 23.95 -12.21 2.57
CA ILE A 36 23.24 -11.54 3.67
C ILE A 36 21.74 -11.89 3.75
N LYS A 37 21.18 -12.49 2.70
CA LYS A 37 19.80 -13.00 2.68
C LYS A 37 19.56 -13.89 3.90
N TYR A 38 18.42 -13.72 4.55
CA TYR A 38 18.04 -14.39 5.81
C TYR A 38 18.85 -14.05 7.05
N LEU A 39 19.96 -13.31 6.98
CA LEU A 39 20.75 -12.99 8.18
C LEU A 39 20.00 -12.09 9.15
N LEU A 40 19.24 -11.12 8.62
CA LEU A 40 18.63 -10.02 9.36
C LEU A 40 17.12 -10.24 9.48
N ALA A 41 16.58 -10.04 10.67
CA ALA A 41 15.15 -10.12 10.96
C ALA A 41 14.44 -8.76 10.89
N ASP A 42 15.15 -7.70 11.31
CA ASP A 42 14.65 -6.32 11.30
C ASP A 42 15.83 -5.33 11.37
N LEU A 43 15.58 -4.10 10.93
CA LEU A 43 16.51 -2.99 11.05
C LEU A 43 15.73 -1.69 11.21
N HIS A 44 16.20 -0.83 12.11
CA HIS A 44 15.75 0.54 12.24
C HIS A 44 16.94 1.49 12.22
N LEU A 45 16.97 2.42 11.27
CA LEU A 45 17.95 3.49 11.19
C LEU A 45 17.24 4.84 11.31
N ALA A 46 17.47 5.57 12.39
CA ALA A 46 17.17 6.99 12.50
C ALA A 46 18.45 7.80 12.27
N TYR A 47 18.49 8.72 11.30
CA TYR A 47 19.71 9.49 10.99
C TYR A 47 19.43 10.98 10.74
N ASP A 48 20.39 11.84 11.08
CA ASP A 48 20.38 13.28 10.87
C ASP A 48 21.27 13.63 9.65
N ASP A 49 20.67 14.19 8.61
CA ASP A 49 21.37 14.45 7.35
C ASP A 49 22.12 15.79 7.37
N ALA A 50 23.45 15.72 7.34
CA ALA A 50 24.32 16.89 7.29
C ALA A 50 24.04 17.83 6.11
N GLY A 51 23.65 17.27 4.95
CA GLY A 51 23.37 18.07 3.76
C GLY A 51 22.13 18.95 3.86
N GLU A 52 21.30 18.74 4.89
CA GLU A 52 20.15 19.61 5.15
C GLU A 52 20.52 20.92 5.87
N TYR A 53 21.73 21.01 6.44
CA TYR A 53 22.22 22.15 7.21
C TYR A 53 23.42 22.84 6.56
N ASP A 54 24.26 22.07 5.86
CA ASP A 54 25.47 22.57 5.23
C ASP A 54 25.31 22.56 3.70
N PRO A 55 25.28 23.73 3.04
CA PRO A 55 25.14 23.79 1.58
C PRO A 55 26.35 23.19 0.83
N GLN A 56 27.47 22.94 1.51
CA GLN A 56 28.63 22.26 0.93
C GLN A 56 28.51 20.73 0.96
N VAL A 57 27.53 20.20 1.71
CA VAL A 57 27.29 18.76 1.82
C VAL A 57 26.03 18.41 1.04
N THR A 58 26.13 17.47 0.10
CA THR A 58 24.95 16.99 -0.63
C THR A 58 24.02 16.21 0.33
N PRO A 59 22.69 16.44 0.29
CA PRO A 59 21.72 15.61 1.02
C PRO A 59 21.80 14.13 0.64
N ALA A 60 21.35 13.26 1.54
CA ALA A 60 21.37 11.81 1.37
C ALA A 60 20.56 11.37 0.15
N ALA A 61 21.20 10.60 -0.73
CA ALA A 61 20.54 10.01 -1.89
C ALA A 61 19.99 8.61 -1.55
N HIS A 62 18.67 8.44 -1.60
CA HIS A 62 18.06 7.12 -1.42
C HIS A 62 18.15 6.28 -2.71
N PRO A 63 18.16 4.94 -2.63
CA PRO A 63 18.04 4.13 -1.41
C PRO A 63 19.34 4.05 -0.60
N LEU A 64 19.20 3.82 0.71
CA LEU A 64 20.35 3.50 1.57
C LEU A 64 20.67 2.01 1.47
N ARG A 65 21.93 1.64 1.73
CA ARG A 65 22.37 0.23 1.72
C ARG A 65 23.42 -0.05 2.77
N ILE A 66 23.44 -1.28 3.27
CA ILE A 66 24.54 -1.77 4.11
C ILE A 66 25.74 -2.01 3.19
N LYS A 67 26.83 -1.29 3.45
CA LYS A 67 28.10 -1.46 2.73
C LYS A 67 29.01 -2.46 3.44
N TYR A 68 28.93 -2.49 4.76
CA TYR A 68 29.73 -3.35 5.63
C TYR A 68 28.91 -3.81 6.82
N LEU A 69 29.06 -5.08 7.20
CA LEU A 69 28.51 -5.62 8.44
C LEU A 69 29.54 -6.57 9.07
N TYR A 70 29.75 -6.40 10.37
CA TYR A 70 30.65 -7.22 11.16
C TYR A 70 29.92 -7.82 12.36
N GLY A 71 30.27 -9.05 12.72
CA GLY A 71 29.89 -9.67 13.99
C GLY A 71 28.47 -10.20 14.08
N ALA A 72 27.67 -10.07 13.01
CA ALA A 72 26.39 -10.75 12.86
C ALA A 72 26.54 -12.20 12.34
N GLY A 73 27.60 -12.47 11.56
CA GLY A 73 28.00 -13.81 11.16
C GLY A 73 29.02 -14.44 12.11
N CYS A 74 29.33 -15.71 11.91
CA CYS A 74 30.22 -16.49 12.78
C CYS A 74 31.42 -17.13 12.07
N ILE A 75 31.44 -17.19 10.72
CA ILE A 75 32.57 -17.77 9.98
C ILE A 75 33.70 -16.74 9.98
N GLU A 76 34.82 -17.06 10.63
CA GLU A 76 36.01 -16.21 10.56
C GLU A 76 36.52 -16.14 9.10
N ASN A 77 36.70 -14.92 8.60
CA ASN A 77 37.18 -14.65 7.25
C ASN A 77 38.06 -13.39 7.26
N THR A 78 38.87 -13.18 6.21
CA THR A 78 39.72 -12.00 6.11
C THR A 78 38.85 -10.74 5.93
N PRO A 79 39.14 -9.64 6.67
CA PRO A 79 38.46 -8.37 6.46
C PRO A 79 38.61 -7.91 5.00
N PRO A 80 37.53 -7.52 4.31
CA PRO A 80 37.63 -7.02 2.95
C PRO A 80 38.47 -5.73 2.91
N ALA A 81 39.29 -5.58 1.86
CA ALA A 81 40.16 -4.41 1.72
C ALA A 81 39.35 -3.10 1.62
N GLY A 82 39.85 -2.03 2.24
CA GLY A 82 39.23 -0.69 2.18
C GLY A 82 38.09 -0.46 3.18
N PHE A 83 37.82 -1.42 4.07
CA PHE A 83 36.86 -1.27 5.17
C PHE A 83 37.55 -0.90 6.48
N PRO A 84 36.86 -0.16 7.37
CA PRO A 84 37.41 0.26 8.64
C PRO A 84 37.72 -0.94 9.55
N THR A 85 38.64 -0.73 10.49
CA THR A 85 38.90 -1.70 11.57
C THR A 85 37.71 -1.73 12.52
N THR A 86 37.25 -2.92 12.86
CA THR A 86 36.10 -3.13 13.75
C THR A 86 36.41 -2.59 15.16
N ALA A 87 35.47 -1.85 15.74
CA ALA A 87 35.60 -1.24 17.06
C ALA A 87 34.79 -1.98 18.14
N HIS A 88 33.73 -2.69 17.73
CA HIS A 88 32.76 -3.32 18.64
C HIS A 88 32.60 -4.81 18.35
N ALA A 89 31.77 -5.50 19.15
CA ALA A 89 31.45 -6.90 18.89
C ALA A 89 30.63 -7.11 17.61
N ALA A 90 29.95 -6.06 17.15
CA ALA A 90 29.34 -5.96 15.83
C ALA A 90 29.43 -4.52 15.34
N ASP A 91 29.66 -4.33 14.05
CA ASP A 91 29.76 -3.01 13.43
C ASP A 91 29.02 -2.98 12.09
N ILE A 92 28.53 -1.81 11.70
CA ILE A 92 27.80 -1.59 10.46
C ILE A 92 28.21 -0.27 9.81
N VAL A 93 28.38 -0.29 8.48
CA VAL A 93 28.53 0.92 7.66
C VAL A 93 27.37 0.98 6.69
N ILE A 94 26.62 2.06 6.74
CA ILE A 94 25.48 2.35 5.85
C ILE A 94 25.86 3.54 4.97
N VAL A 95 25.68 3.36 3.66
CA VAL A 95 25.92 4.41 2.68
C VAL A 95 24.64 4.73 1.90
N ASP A 96 24.65 5.90 1.28
CA ASP A 96 23.61 6.32 0.34
C ASP A 96 23.94 5.88 -1.09
N ALA A 97 23.07 6.19 -2.05
CA ALA A 97 23.20 5.78 -3.45
C ALA A 97 24.45 6.37 -4.15
N ASN A 98 25.09 7.38 -3.56
CA ASN A 98 26.31 8.03 -4.06
C ASN A 98 27.56 7.63 -3.27
N GLU A 99 27.51 6.52 -2.52
CA GLU A 99 28.61 6.03 -1.66
C GLU A 99 28.96 6.95 -0.48
N ARG A 100 28.12 7.95 -0.16
CA ARG A 100 28.33 8.80 1.01
C ARG A 100 27.96 8.01 2.26
N VAL A 101 28.85 8.03 3.25
CA VAL A 101 28.61 7.41 4.55
C VAL A 101 27.51 8.15 5.29
N ILE A 102 26.43 7.43 5.62
CA ILE A 102 25.33 7.91 6.46
C ILE A 102 25.55 7.52 7.92
N LEU A 103 26.04 6.30 8.14
CA LEU A 103 26.42 5.78 9.44
C LEU A 103 27.68 4.94 9.29
N ASP A 104 28.64 5.18 10.18
CA ASP A 104 29.80 4.32 10.38
C ASP A 104 29.96 4.11 11.89
N THR A 105 29.75 2.87 12.33
CA THR A 105 29.82 2.52 13.76
C THR A 105 31.23 2.20 14.22
N THR A 106 32.22 2.16 13.32
CA THR A 106 33.63 1.95 13.69
C THR A 106 34.30 3.23 14.20
N ALA A 107 33.64 4.37 14.03
CA ALA A 107 34.12 5.67 14.47
C ALA A 107 34.03 5.87 16.00
N GLY A 108 34.94 6.66 16.57
CA GLY A 108 35.15 6.78 18.03
C GLY A 108 34.04 7.44 18.87
N ALA A 109 32.88 7.79 18.31
CA ALA A 109 31.77 8.45 19.02
C ALA A 109 30.48 7.64 18.95
N VAL A 110 30.58 6.33 19.23
CA VAL A 110 29.49 5.36 19.13
C VAL A 110 29.29 4.69 20.48
N THR A 111 28.07 4.71 21.01
CA THR A 111 27.66 3.83 22.11
C THR A 111 27.10 2.55 21.51
N PHE A 112 27.70 1.41 21.86
CA PHE A 112 27.28 0.10 21.41
C PHE A 112 26.63 -0.70 22.54
N ASN A 113 25.54 -1.39 22.23
CA ASN A 113 24.91 -2.37 23.11
C ASN A 113 24.52 -3.60 22.29
N ALA A 114 24.69 -4.79 22.87
CA ALA A 114 24.21 -6.03 22.30
C ALA A 114 23.47 -6.82 23.37
N GLN A 115 22.29 -7.32 23.02
CA GLN A 115 21.47 -8.13 23.92
C GLN A 115 20.74 -9.22 23.15
N ASP A 116 20.60 -10.38 23.76
CA ASP A 116 19.76 -11.45 23.24
C ASP A 116 18.30 -11.09 23.57
N TRP A 117 17.43 -11.11 22.57
CA TRP A 117 16.00 -10.84 22.76
C TRP A 117 15.23 -12.12 23.04
N SER A 118 15.62 -13.21 22.39
CA SER A 118 15.23 -14.59 22.71
C SER A 118 16.36 -15.53 22.28
N ALA A 119 16.12 -16.85 22.33
CA ALA A 119 17.03 -17.82 21.76
C ALA A 119 17.23 -17.66 20.22
N ASP A 120 16.28 -17.01 19.54
CA ASP A 120 16.21 -16.93 18.07
C ASP A 120 16.67 -15.59 17.49
N TYR A 121 16.85 -14.57 18.35
CA TYR A 121 17.14 -13.19 17.93
C TYR A 121 18.15 -12.52 18.83
N ARG A 122 19.07 -11.78 18.21
CA ARG A 122 19.99 -10.88 18.90
C ARG A 122 19.85 -9.46 18.37
N ILE A 123 19.79 -8.50 19.28
CA ILE A 123 19.66 -7.08 18.98
C ILE A 123 21.03 -6.42 19.16
N TYR A 124 21.46 -5.70 18.14
CA TYR A 124 22.60 -4.80 18.17
C TYR A 124 22.10 -3.37 18.06
N GLU A 125 22.54 -2.51 18.96
CA GLU A 125 22.19 -1.09 18.97
C GLU A 125 23.45 -0.24 18.94
N TRP A 126 23.49 0.71 18.01
CA TRP A 126 24.51 1.74 17.92
C TRP A 126 23.86 3.11 18.02
N LYS A 127 24.40 3.96 18.89
CA LYS A 127 24.00 5.36 19.03
C LYS A 127 25.19 6.26 18.79
N THR A 128 25.02 7.19 17.87
CA THR A 128 25.94 8.31 17.64
C THR A 128 25.23 9.61 17.99
N PRO A 129 25.93 10.76 18.05
CA PRO A 129 25.27 12.05 18.19
C PRO A 129 24.24 12.37 17.10
N ARG A 130 24.34 11.71 15.94
CA ARG A 130 23.55 12.01 14.73
C ARG A 130 22.70 10.85 14.23
N ALA A 131 22.83 9.66 14.80
CA ALA A 131 22.08 8.50 14.34
C ALA A 131 21.84 7.49 15.46
N VAL A 132 20.74 6.74 15.33
CA VAL A 132 20.46 5.54 16.13
C VAL A 132 20.18 4.42 15.14
N CYS A 133 20.94 3.34 15.23
CA CYS A 133 20.72 2.14 14.43
C CYS A 133 20.46 0.96 15.36
N ARG A 134 19.41 0.20 15.07
CA ARG A 134 19.10 -1.08 15.70
C ARG A 134 19.02 -2.13 14.63
N LEU A 135 19.73 -3.23 14.82
CA LEU A 135 19.70 -4.38 13.95
C LEU A 135 19.27 -5.60 14.76
N VAL A 136 18.32 -6.35 14.23
CA VAL A 136 17.94 -7.65 14.77
C VAL A 136 18.48 -8.71 13.81
N ALA A 137 19.40 -9.54 14.28
CA ALA A 137 19.90 -10.68 13.54
C ALA A 137 19.26 -11.95 14.08
N TYR A 138 18.94 -12.91 13.20
CA TYR A 138 18.52 -14.21 13.70
C TYR A 138 19.73 -15.06 14.10
N THR A 139 19.56 -15.81 15.18
CA THR A 139 20.57 -16.72 15.74
C THR A 139 20.29 -18.19 15.44
N THR A 140 19.06 -18.54 15.04
CA THR A 140 18.63 -19.92 14.79
C THR A 140 18.01 -20.11 13.40
N TRP A 141 17.95 -21.36 12.93
CA TRP A 141 17.24 -21.81 11.74
C TRP A 141 15.92 -22.52 12.12
N PRO A 142 14.89 -22.58 11.25
CA PRO A 142 13.68 -23.34 11.54
C PRO A 142 14.02 -24.83 11.71
N ASP A 143 13.29 -25.55 12.57
CA ASP A 143 13.48 -27.00 12.75
C ASP A 143 13.14 -27.80 11.48
N ASP A 144 12.13 -27.35 10.75
CA ASP A 144 11.68 -27.92 9.48
C ASP A 144 12.04 -27.01 8.29
N ASP A 145 12.79 -27.56 7.35
CA ASP A 145 13.22 -26.89 6.12
C ASP A 145 12.29 -27.21 4.93
N SER A 146 11.21 -27.99 5.12
CA SER A 146 10.34 -28.46 4.03
C SER A 146 9.65 -27.35 3.21
N GLY A 147 9.64 -26.11 3.75
CA GLY A 147 9.11 -24.92 3.07
C GLY A 147 10.17 -24.00 2.44
N LEU A 148 11.47 -24.32 2.57
CA LEU A 148 12.57 -23.54 2.01
C LEU A 148 12.92 -24.09 0.61
N THR A 149 12.98 -23.22 -0.40
CA THR A 149 13.38 -23.62 -1.76
C THR A 149 14.89 -23.87 -1.84
N ASP A 150 15.42 -24.51 -2.89
CA ASP A 150 16.85 -24.85 -2.99
C ASP A 150 17.82 -23.65 -2.85
N ASP A 151 17.35 -22.41 -3.05
CA ASP A 151 18.13 -21.17 -2.81
C ASP A 151 18.13 -20.71 -1.34
N ASP A 152 17.43 -21.43 -0.46
CA ASP A 152 17.18 -21.08 0.95
C ASP A 152 17.82 -22.08 1.93
N THR A 153 18.84 -22.82 1.48
CA THR A 153 19.57 -23.78 2.32
C THR A 153 20.18 -23.10 3.55
N ARG A 154 20.11 -23.81 4.69
CA ARG A 154 20.79 -23.43 5.94
C ARG A 154 22.26 -23.11 5.65
N ARG A 155 22.69 -21.93 6.07
CA ARG A 155 24.05 -21.42 5.84
C ARG A 155 24.57 -20.64 7.02
N ASN A 156 25.89 -20.68 7.17
CA ASN A 156 26.60 -19.82 8.10
C ASN A 156 27.11 -18.60 7.33
N TYR A 157 27.20 -17.46 8.02
CA TYR A 157 27.59 -16.20 7.40
C TYR A 157 29.00 -15.83 7.83
N ASN A 158 29.74 -15.22 6.90
CA ASN A 158 31.03 -14.60 7.18
C ASN A 158 30.89 -13.57 8.29
N LYS A 159 31.89 -13.50 9.15
CA LYS A 159 31.95 -12.53 10.24
C LYS A 159 32.20 -11.13 9.71
N TYR A 160 32.98 -11.00 8.63
CA TYR A 160 33.20 -9.78 7.87
C TYR A 160 32.41 -9.85 6.55
N LEU A 161 31.33 -9.07 6.44
CA LEU A 161 30.46 -9.03 5.28
C LEU A 161 30.61 -7.70 4.53
N ALA A 162 30.80 -7.80 3.22
CA ALA A 162 30.65 -6.69 2.27
C ALA A 162 29.60 -7.09 1.22
N PRO A 163 28.31 -6.98 1.55
CA PRO A 163 27.24 -7.56 0.73
C PRO A 163 27.23 -7.03 -0.69
N ALA A 164 27.06 -7.92 -1.67
CA ALA A 164 26.91 -7.51 -3.07
C ALA A 164 25.62 -6.68 -3.29
N ASN A 165 24.54 -7.04 -2.60
CA ASN A 165 23.32 -6.24 -2.53
C ASN A 165 22.69 -6.31 -1.13
N ALA A 166 22.68 -5.19 -0.43
CA ALA A 166 22.00 -5.02 0.86
C ALA A 166 21.26 -3.67 0.91
N ARG A 167 20.46 -3.40 -0.12
CA ARG A 167 19.57 -2.24 -0.16
C ARG A 167 18.55 -2.31 0.97
N LEU A 168 18.47 -1.26 1.78
CA LEU A 168 17.50 -1.16 2.86
C LEU A 168 16.10 -0.85 2.30
N ASP A 169 15.09 -1.50 2.86
CA ASP A 169 13.69 -1.13 2.69
C ASP A 169 13.46 0.28 3.28
N GLU A 170 12.63 1.09 2.62
CA GLU A 170 12.35 2.47 3.07
C GLU A 170 11.70 2.51 4.47
N ARG A 171 11.00 1.45 4.86
CA ARG A 171 10.35 1.33 6.17
C ARG A 171 11.34 1.14 7.31
N ALA A 172 12.53 0.61 7.01
CA ALA A 172 13.62 0.44 7.97
C ALA A 172 14.37 1.77 8.24
N VAL A 173 14.11 2.81 7.44
CA VAL A 173 14.88 4.05 7.46
C VAL A 173 14.01 5.25 7.83
N TYR A 174 14.45 6.01 8.83
CA TYR A 174 13.82 7.23 9.31
C TYR A 174 14.80 8.40 9.25
N LYS A 175 14.63 9.30 8.28
CA LYS A 175 15.35 10.56 8.28
C LYS A 175 14.78 11.47 9.37
N MET A 176 15.61 11.83 10.34
CA MET A 176 15.22 12.72 11.43
C MET A 176 14.93 14.12 10.87
N PRO A 177 13.91 14.82 11.40
CA PRO A 177 13.61 16.18 10.97
C PRO A 177 14.72 17.16 11.37
N LYS A 178 14.85 18.24 10.61
CA LYS A 178 15.78 19.34 10.91
C LYS A 178 15.70 19.80 12.35
N ARG A 179 16.86 19.93 12.99
CA ARG A 179 17.02 20.41 14.36
C ARG A 179 17.73 21.76 14.38
N LEU A 180 17.40 22.59 15.36
CA LEU A 180 18.19 23.80 15.63
C LEU A 180 19.50 23.38 16.30
N LEU A 181 20.60 23.37 15.54
CA LEU A 181 21.91 23.01 16.06
C LEU A 181 22.63 24.20 16.70
N THR A 182 22.51 25.38 16.09
CA THR A 182 23.15 26.61 16.56
C THR A 182 22.25 27.81 16.36
N LEU A 183 22.37 28.80 17.24
CA LEU A 183 21.72 30.09 17.11
C LEU A 183 22.77 31.20 17.08
N ARG A 184 22.57 32.21 16.22
CA ARG A 184 23.34 33.46 16.21
C ARG A 184 22.37 34.62 16.19
N ALA A 185 22.56 35.57 17.09
CA ALA A 185 21.91 36.87 17.00
C ALA A 185 22.80 37.83 16.19
N ARG A 186 22.21 38.54 15.23
CA ARG A 186 22.84 39.65 14.52
C ARG A 186 22.22 40.95 14.98
N SER A 187 23.04 41.90 15.40
CA SER A 187 22.63 43.27 15.74
C SER A 187 23.43 44.24 14.87
N GLY A 188 22.78 44.78 13.83
CA GLY A 188 23.49 45.57 12.81
C GLY A 188 24.59 44.76 12.11
N GLN A 189 25.84 45.25 12.17
CA GLN A 189 27.02 44.58 11.59
C GLN A 189 27.67 43.56 12.54
N THR A 190 27.32 43.57 13.82
CA THR A 190 27.89 42.66 14.82
C THR A 190 27.09 41.36 14.85
N THR A 191 27.78 40.24 14.66
CA THR A 191 27.21 38.90 14.79
C THR A 191 27.75 38.29 16.08
N SER A 192 26.85 37.84 16.95
CA SER A 192 27.24 37.12 18.16
C SER A 192 27.95 35.79 17.84
N PRO A 193 28.74 35.25 18.78
CA PRO A 193 29.23 33.88 18.71
C PRO A 193 28.09 32.87 18.49
N ARG A 194 28.40 31.68 17.94
CA ARG A 194 27.41 30.59 17.86
C ARG A 194 27.07 30.14 19.27
N TYR A 195 25.81 30.30 19.65
CA TYR A 195 25.25 29.58 20.78
C TYR A 195 25.02 28.12 20.36
N THR A 196 25.42 27.18 21.19
CA THR A 196 25.27 25.73 20.99
C THR A 196 24.60 25.11 22.22
N GLY A 197 24.00 23.92 22.07
CA GLY A 197 23.35 23.20 23.17
C GLY A 197 21.95 23.72 23.50
N SER A 198 21.57 23.64 24.77
CA SER A 198 20.24 24.06 25.24
C SER A 198 20.13 25.59 25.30
N PHE A 199 19.17 26.15 24.55
CA PHE A 199 18.90 27.58 24.56
C PHE A 199 17.84 27.93 25.61
N LYS A 200 18.15 28.92 26.44
CA LYS A 200 17.15 29.57 27.30
C LYS A 200 16.86 30.95 26.74
N PHE A 201 15.63 31.17 26.31
CA PHE A 201 15.14 32.53 26.02
C PHE A 201 14.83 33.22 27.35
N VAL A 202 15.37 34.42 27.54
CA VAL A 202 15.15 35.25 28.72
C VAL A 202 14.64 36.59 28.25
N ASN A 203 13.65 37.14 28.97
CA ASN A 203 13.12 38.48 28.67
C ASN A 203 14.22 39.53 28.79
N GLY A 204 14.35 40.38 27.77
CA GLY A 204 15.18 41.58 27.80
C GLY A 204 14.44 42.79 28.36
N TYR A 205 14.93 43.99 28.04
CA TYR A 205 14.27 45.26 28.38
C TYR A 205 13.12 45.52 27.40
N ASN A 206 11.92 45.83 27.91
CA ASN A 206 10.73 46.11 27.10
C ASN A 206 10.31 44.96 26.18
N THR A 207 10.67 43.71 26.52
CA THR A 207 10.24 42.51 25.80
C THR A 207 9.63 41.50 26.75
N GLU A 208 8.58 40.83 26.29
CA GLU A 208 7.97 39.70 26.95
C GLU A 208 7.98 38.49 26.00
N ILE A 209 8.48 37.37 26.52
CA ILE A 209 8.53 36.07 25.88
C ILE A 209 7.65 35.16 26.74
N ALA A 210 6.44 34.90 26.24
CA ALA A 210 5.45 34.10 26.94
C ALA A 210 5.20 32.80 26.18
N VAL A 211 5.25 31.65 26.87
CA VAL A 211 4.79 30.40 26.28
C VAL A 211 3.27 30.44 26.25
N THR A 212 2.68 30.44 25.05
CA THR A 212 1.23 30.51 24.86
C THR A 212 0.60 29.12 24.80
N GLU A 213 1.34 28.12 24.32
CA GLU A 213 0.83 26.76 24.19
C GLU A 213 1.97 25.75 24.27
N ARG A 214 1.73 24.61 24.93
CA ARG A 214 2.56 23.43 24.85
C ARG A 214 1.68 22.26 24.40
N ALA A 215 2.01 21.67 23.27
CA ALA A 215 1.26 20.54 22.74
C ALA A 215 2.21 19.51 22.14
N THR A 216 1.97 18.24 22.43
CA THR A 216 2.62 17.14 21.71
C THR A 216 1.78 16.83 20.48
N LYS A 217 2.28 17.18 19.28
CA LYS A 217 1.61 16.90 18.01
C LYS A 217 2.54 16.05 17.14
N ASN A 218 2.04 14.93 16.65
CA ASN A 218 2.81 13.97 15.83
C ASN A 218 4.13 13.56 16.53
N PHE A 219 4.07 13.18 17.80
CA PHE A 219 5.22 12.80 18.64
C PHE A 219 6.28 13.91 18.82
N ARG A 220 5.96 15.17 18.51
CA ARG A 220 6.84 16.33 18.73
C ARG A 220 6.28 17.24 19.80
N ASN A 221 7.12 17.62 20.76
CA ASN A 221 6.82 18.69 21.70
C ASN A 221 6.88 20.03 20.96
N ASN A 222 5.71 20.60 20.68
CA ASN A 222 5.58 21.94 20.12
C ASN A 222 5.35 22.92 21.26
N THR A 223 6.21 23.93 21.35
CA THR A 223 6.03 25.05 22.28
C THR A 223 5.80 26.31 21.46
N LYS A 224 4.58 26.84 21.51
CA LYS A 224 4.27 28.12 20.89
C LYS A 224 4.71 29.22 21.85
N VAL A 225 5.54 30.14 21.34
CA VAL A 225 6.08 31.25 22.11
C VAL A 225 5.60 32.54 21.45
N ASN A 226 5.03 33.44 22.23
CA ASN A 226 4.71 34.80 21.80
C ASN A 226 5.86 35.72 22.21
N PHE A 227 6.33 36.52 21.24
CA PHE A 227 7.31 37.57 21.46
C PHE A 227 6.61 38.91 21.30
N SER A 228 6.52 39.68 22.38
CA SER A 228 5.97 41.04 22.34
C SER A 228 7.01 42.04 22.82
N ALA A 229 6.99 43.23 22.22
CA ALA A 229 7.77 44.38 22.66
C ALA A 229 6.80 45.43 23.18
N VAL A 230 6.46 45.34 24.47
CA VAL A 230 5.51 46.26 25.13
C VAL A 230 6.31 47.26 25.96
N ALA A 231 6.05 48.55 25.78
CA ALA A 231 6.67 49.59 26.58
C ALA A 231 6.40 49.34 28.08
N GLY A 232 7.47 49.25 28.88
CA GLY A 232 7.37 48.95 30.32
C GLY A 232 7.37 47.45 30.68
N SER A 233 7.37 46.54 29.70
CA SER A 233 7.52 45.10 29.95
C SER A 233 8.98 44.67 30.20
N GLY A 234 9.19 43.43 30.65
CA GLY A 234 10.54 42.90 30.93
C GLY A 234 11.22 43.58 32.12
N LEU A 235 12.55 43.65 32.13
CA LEU A 235 13.31 44.20 33.27
C LEU A 235 13.16 45.72 33.46
N GLY A 236 12.52 46.43 32.52
CA GLY A 236 12.07 47.82 32.64
C GLY A 236 13.13 48.90 32.89
N ARG A 237 14.40 48.54 33.12
CA ARG A 237 15.50 49.46 33.41
C ARG A 237 16.81 48.92 32.85
N TYR A 238 17.45 49.67 31.96
CA TYR A 238 18.83 49.42 31.59
C TYR A 238 19.69 49.45 32.86
N GLY A 239 20.47 48.39 33.12
CA GLY A 239 21.33 48.31 34.30
C GLY A 239 22.29 49.50 34.35
N ASN A 240 22.23 50.29 35.43
CA ASN A 240 23.25 51.28 35.74
C ASN A 240 24.60 50.57 35.84
N CYS A 241 25.47 50.72 34.85
CA CYS A 241 26.86 50.30 34.99
C CYS A 241 27.59 51.39 35.80
N PRO A 242 28.11 51.09 37.00
CA PRO A 242 28.99 52.01 37.71
C PRO A 242 30.37 51.96 37.06
N GLY A 243 30.79 53.08 36.47
CA GLY A 243 32.15 53.28 35.95
C GLY A 243 32.23 53.48 34.43
N GLY A 244 32.21 54.74 33.98
CA GLY A 244 32.84 55.16 32.72
C GLY A 244 32.24 54.63 31.42
N ALA A 245 30.93 54.83 31.19
CA ALA A 245 30.29 54.43 29.94
C ALA A 245 30.91 55.15 28.73
N THR A 246 31.58 54.37 27.87
CA THR A 246 31.82 54.71 26.46
C THR A 246 30.49 55.09 25.80
N VAL A 247 30.47 56.25 25.14
CA VAL A 247 29.35 56.73 24.34
C VAL A 247 28.94 55.62 23.34
N PRO A 248 27.69 55.14 23.36
CA PRO A 248 27.30 53.90 22.66
C PRO A 248 27.33 54.00 21.13
N ILE A 249 27.41 55.21 20.57
CA ILE A 249 27.52 55.45 19.13
C ILE A 249 28.73 56.34 18.90
N THR A 250 29.87 55.73 18.54
CA THR A 250 31.08 56.45 18.12
C THR A 250 31.17 56.58 16.59
N LYS A 251 30.38 55.78 15.85
CA LYS A 251 30.32 55.77 14.38
C LYS A 251 28.91 55.48 13.86
N ILE A 252 28.55 56.08 12.72
CA ILE A 252 27.36 55.76 11.91
C ILE A 252 27.84 55.45 10.50
N ASN A 253 27.47 54.30 9.93
CA ASN A 253 27.95 53.83 8.60
C ASN A 253 29.47 53.90 8.41
N GLY A 254 30.25 53.63 9.47
CA GLY A 254 31.71 53.64 9.43
C GLY A 254 32.36 55.03 9.56
N VAL A 255 31.58 56.10 9.54
CA VAL A 255 32.04 57.48 9.73
C VAL A 255 32.04 57.82 11.23
N SER A 256 33.15 58.35 11.75
CA SER A 256 33.22 58.85 13.14
C SER A 256 32.62 60.25 13.24
N ALA A 257 32.11 60.59 14.43
CA ALA A 257 31.74 61.97 14.75
C ALA A 257 32.97 62.89 14.71
N LEU A 258 32.83 64.09 14.13
CA LEU A 258 33.81 65.16 14.29
C LEU A 258 33.42 65.92 15.57
N ASP A 259 34.31 66.01 16.55
CA ASP A 259 34.07 66.68 17.84
C ASP A 259 32.86 66.18 18.65
N GLY A 260 32.40 64.94 18.38
CA GLY A 260 31.28 64.31 19.07
C GLY A 260 29.92 64.48 18.39
N ASP A 261 29.84 65.26 17.30
CA ASP A 261 28.60 65.49 16.55
C ASP A 261 28.50 64.68 15.24
N PHE A 262 27.28 64.23 14.93
CA PHE A 262 26.92 63.63 13.64
C PHE A 262 26.02 64.56 12.85
N ARG A 263 26.43 64.91 11.63
CA ARG A 263 25.56 65.60 10.67
C ARG A 263 24.86 64.58 9.79
N LEU A 264 23.54 64.50 9.92
CA LEU A 264 22.69 63.64 9.10
C LEU A 264 22.02 64.48 8.02
N SER A 265 22.13 64.06 6.75
CA SER A 265 21.41 64.64 5.62
C SER A 265 20.77 63.51 4.81
N ALA A 266 19.55 63.73 4.33
CA ALA A 266 18.88 62.82 3.42
C ALA A 266 18.81 63.41 2.00
N THR A 267 18.83 62.52 1.01
CA THR A 267 18.64 62.83 -0.42
C THR A 267 17.44 62.06 -0.96
N ASP A 268 16.95 62.48 -2.14
CA ASP A 268 15.87 61.82 -2.87
C ASP A 268 14.54 61.79 -2.09
N CYS A 269 13.94 60.61 -1.97
CA CYS A 269 12.68 60.38 -1.26
C CYS A 269 12.86 60.15 0.25
N LEU A 270 14.09 60.21 0.77
CA LEU A 270 14.35 60.14 2.20
C LEU A 270 14.32 61.54 2.82
N TRP A 271 13.81 61.65 4.04
CA TRP A 271 13.77 62.92 4.75
C TRP A 271 14.12 62.79 6.23
N ILE A 272 14.71 63.84 6.79
CA ILE A 272 15.05 63.97 8.22
C ILE A 272 14.44 65.28 8.71
N ARG A 273 13.55 65.20 9.70
CA ARG A 273 12.82 66.36 10.23
C ARG A 273 12.73 66.27 11.75
N ARG A 274 12.70 67.42 12.42
CA ARG A 274 12.38 67.46 13.85
C ARG A 274 10.90 67.12 14.02
N PRO A 275 10.51 66.20 14.91
CA PRO A 275 9.10 65.93 15.18
C PRO A 275 8.38 67.22 15.56
N VAL A 276 7.19 67.42 15.01
CA VAL A 276 6.35 68.57 15.32
C VAL A 276 5.05 68.10 15.96
N THR A 277 4.55 68.87 16.91
CA THR A 277 3.19 68.74 17.42
C THR A 277 2.34 69.83 16.78
N VAL A 278 1.26 69.42 16.13
CA VAL A 278 0.29 70.34 15.55
C VAL A 278 -0.72 70.68 16.64
N GLY A 279 -0.87 71.97 16.96
CA GLY A 279 -1.89 72.44 17.89
C GLY A 279 -3.29 72.00 17.46
N VAL A 280 -4.25 71.94 18.39
CA VAL A 280 -5.59 71.40 18.12
C VAL A 280 -6.65 72.45 17.77
N SER A 281 -6.27 73.73 17.64
CA SER A 281 -7.20 74.79 17.20
C SER A 281 -6.58 75.71 16.13
N PRO A 282 -7.37 76.22 15.16
CA PRO A 282 -6.90 77.13 14.12
C PRO A 282 -6.22 78.39 14.69
N PRO A 283 -5.08 78.85 14.14
CA PRO A 283 -4.47 78.45 12.87
C PRO A 283 -3.55 77.20 12.93
N TYR A 284 -3.74 76.30 13.89
CA TYR A 284 -2.97 75.05 14.07
C TYR A 284 -1.46 75.29 14.12
N PRO A 285 -0.96 75.96 15.17
CA PRO A 285 0.46 76.23 15.31
C PRO A 285 1.25 74.91 15.30
N VAL A 286 2.25 74.84 14.42
CA VAL A 286 3.17 73.71 14.34
C VAL A 286 4.33 74.00 15.28
N ASN A 287 4.34 73.33 16.44
CA ASN A 287 5.37 73.52 17.44
C ASN A 287 6.43 72.42 17.31
N PRO A 288 7.72 72.76 17.11
CA PRO A 288 8.77 71.76 17.11
C PRO A 288 8.88 71.11 18.50
N SER A 289 9.06 69.79 18.52
CA SER A 289 9.23 69.03 19.75
C SER A 289 10.45 69.53 20.54
N THR A 290 10.26 69.81 21.82
CA THR A 290 11.32 70.30 22.73
C THR A 290 12.29 69.20 23.15
N THR A 291 11.93 67.92 22.97
CA THR A 291 12.79 66.77 23.20
C THR A 291 13.82 66.63 22.08
N ALA A 292 15.04 66.20 22.42
CA ALA A 292 16.13 66.00 21.47
C ALA A 292 15.90 64.71 20.63
N GLN A 293 15.04 64.81 19.63
CA GLN A 293 14.69 63.72 18.73
C GLN A 293 14.62 64.17 17.26
N GLN A 294 14.98 63.26 16.35
CA GLN A 294 14.89 63.43 14.90
C GLN A 294 13.98 62.33 14.34
N GLN A 295 13.07 62.68 13.43
CA GLN A 295 12.26 61.73 12.68
C GLN A 295 12.90 61.52 11.31
N ILE A 296 13.14 60.26 10.97
CA ILE A 296 13.67 59.84 9.67
C ILE A 296 12.56 59.06 8.97
N GLY A 297 12.27 59.41 7.72
CA GLY A 297 11.23 58.77 6.92
C GLY A 297 11.66 58.55 5.48
N ALA A 298 10.87 57.74 4.78
CA ALA A 298 11.06 57.40 3.38
C ALA A 298 9.72 57.49 2.67
N ASP A 299 9.64 58.34 1.65
CA ASP A 299 8.53 58.42 0.70
C ASP A 299 8.89 57.64 -0.58
N CYS A 300 9.77 56.64 -0.46
CA CYS A 300 10.29 55.86 -1.59
C CYS A 300 9.32 54.73 -1.99
N ASP A 301 9.21 54.45 -3.28
CA ASP A 301 8.47 53.30 -3.78
C ASP A 301 9.11 51.96 -3.34
N PRO A 302 8.32 50.90 -3.05
CA PRO A 302 8.83 49.61 -2.60
C PRO A 302 9.67 48.90 -3.69
N CYS A 303 10.72 48.19 -3.26
CA CYS A 303 11.76 47.62 -4.14
C CYS A 303 11.30 46.50 -5.11
N CYS A 304 10.11 45.93 -4.94
CA CYS A 304 9.54 44.91 -5.84
C CYS A 304 8.05 45.19 -6.07
N GLY A 305 7.57 45.04 -7.30
CA GLY A 305 6.15 45.23 -7.63
C GLY A 305 5.25 44.15 -7.03
N CYS A 306 4.01 44.49 -6.68
CA CYS A 306 3.00 43.55 -6.17
C CYS A 306 2.73 42.34 -7.09
N LYS A 307 3.13 42.41 -8.36
CA LYS A 307 2.93 41.37 -9.36
C LYS A 307 3.73 40.09 -9.05
N ASP A 308 4.96 40.20 -8.55
CA ASP A 308 5.82 39.03 -8.32
C ASP A 308 5.31 38.17 -7.15
N TYR A 309 4.77 38.81 -6.11
CA TYR A 309 4.11 38.13 -5.00
C TYR A 309 2.81 37.44 -5.44
N SER A 310 2.03 38.07 -6.32
CA SER A 310 0.80 37.51 -6.89
C SER A 310 1.09 36.27 -7.76
N ASP A 311 2.13 36.34 -8.59
CA ASP A 311 2.51 35.24 -9.48
C ASP A 311 3.05 34.03 -8.69
N THR A 312 3.83 34.28 -7.63
CA THR A 312 4.29 33.23 -6.71
C THR A 312 3.13 32.56 -6.00
N ALA A 313 2.16 33.33 -5.48
CA ALA A 313 0.98 32.78 -4.82
C ALA A 313 0.11 31.95 -5.77
N LYS A 314 -0.07 32.41 -7.03
CA LYS A 314 -0.77 31.63 -8.07
C LYS A 314 -0.07 30.30 -8.35
N TYR A 315 1.25 30.32 -8.48
CA TYR A 315 2.03 29.10 -8.74
C TYR A 315 1.91 28.08 -7.59
N MET A 316 2.00 28.53 -6.34
CA MET A 316 1.84 27.66 -5.17
C MET A 316 0.43 27.05 -5.09
N ASN A 317 -0.60 27.83 -5.41
CA ASN A 317 -1.99 27.36 -5.43
C ASN A 317 -2.25 26.34 -6.56
N ASP A 318 -1.75 26.57 -7.78
CA ASP A 318 -1.89 25.62 -8.89
C ASP A 318 -1.18 24.30 -8.58
N THR A 319 0.04 24.38 -8.02
CA THR A 319 0.80 23.21 -7.60
C THR A 319 0.04 22.41 -6.53
N SER A 320 -0.51 23.08 -5.51
CA SER A 320 -1.34 22.46 -4.48
C SER A 320 -2.56 21.74 -5.05
N TYR A 321 -3.24 22.36 -6.02
CA TYR A 321 -4.40 21.76 -6.68
C TYR A 321 -4.04 20.49 -7.45
N ARG A 322 -2.92 20.47 -8.17
CA ARG A 322 -2.43 19.28 -8.87
C ARG A 322 -2.14 18.12 -7.91
N TYR A 323 -1.48 18.38 -6.78
CA TYR A 323 -1.23 17.34 -5.77
C TYR A 323 -2.53 16.82 -5.15
N LYS A 324 -3.53 17.68 -4.92
CA LYS A 324 -4.85 17.26 -4.44
C LYS A 324 -5.55 16.31 -5.43
N LEU A 325 -5.50 16.62 -6.74
CA LEU A 325 -6.07 15.75 -7.78
C LEU A 325 -5.37 14.39 -7.85
N ILE A 326 -4.03 14.37 -7.73
CA ILE A 326 -3.27 13.12 -7.68
C ILE A 326 -3.70 12.27 -6.47
N GLY A 327 -3.83 12.89 -5.30
CA GLY A 327 -4.32 12.22 -4.09
C GLY A 327 -5.73 11.64 -4.25
N GLN A 328 -6.66 12.40 -4.84
CA GLN A 328 -8.02 11.91 -5.13
C GLN A 328 -8.02 10.74 -6.11
N ARG A 329 -7.16 10.76 -7.13
CA ARG A 329 -7.03 9.66 -8.08
C ARG A 329 -6.45 8.41 -7.43
N ALA A 330 -5.42 8.55 -6.59
CA ALA A 330 -4.84 7.44 -5.85
C ALA A 330 -5.86 6.77 -4.92
N GLU A 331 -6.67 7.57 -4.22
CA GLU A 331 -7.72 7.07 -3.33
C GLU A 331 -8.83 6.33 -4.10
N LYS A 332 -9.19 6.83 -5.29
CA LYS A 332 -10.13 6.14 -6.18
C LYS A 332 -9.59 4.78 -6.63
N VAL A 333 -8.31 4.73 -7.04
CA VAL A 333 -7.66 3.47 -7.46
C VAL A 333 -7.58 2.48 -6.29
N ARG A 334 -7.25 2.94 -5.08
CA ARG A 334 -7.25 2.11 -3.87
C ARG A 334 -8.63 1.50 -3.62
N THR A 335 -9.68 2.33 -3.64
CA THR A 335 -11.08 1.89 -3.45
C THR A 335 -11.50 0.89 -4.53
N GLU A 336 -11.17 1.14 -5.80
CA GLU A 336 -11.48 0.20 -6.89
C GLU A 336 -10.74 -1.13 -6.72
N HIS A 337 -9.50 -1.12 -6.25
CA HIS A 337 -8.74 -2.34 -5.97
C HIS A 337 -9.37 -3.16 -4.84
N GLU A 338 -9.75 -2.52 -3.73
CA GLU A 338 -10.42 -3.18 -2.60
C GLU A 338 -11.77 -3.78 -3.02
N ASN A 339 -12.57 -3.03 -3.80
CA ASN A 339 -13.83 -3.53 -4.37
C ASN A 339 -13.62 -4.72 -5.31
N ASN A 340 -12.55 -4.71 -6.11
CA ASN A 340 -12.21 -5.84 -6.98
C ASN A 340 -11.83 -7.09 -6.18
N ILE A 341 -11.05 -6.94 -5.11
CA ILE A 341 -10.71 -8.05 -4.20
C ILE A 341 -11.98 -8.65 -3.60
N ALA A 342 -12.84 -7.82 -3.01
CA ALA A 342 -14.09 -8.29 -2.41
C ALA A 342 -14.96 -9.03 -3.44
N ARG A 343 -15.14 -8.46 -4.64
CA ARG A 343 -15.88 -9.09 -5.74
C ARG A 343 -15.29 -10.45 -6.14
N TRP A 344 -13.96 -10.57 -6.21
CA TRP A 344 -13.32 -11.84 -6.56
C TRP A 344 -13.46 -12.89 -5.46
N LEU A 345 -13.40 -12.48 -4.19
CA LEU A 345 -13.66 -13.37 -3.06
C LEU A 345 -15.12 -13.87 -3.07
N ASP A 346 -16.09 -12.99 -3.33
CA ASP A 346 -17.50 -13.37 -3.46
C ASP A 346 -17.72 -14.32 -4.65
N GLN A 347 -17.09 -14.05 -5.79
CA GLN A 347 -17.13 -14.92 -6.96
C GLN A 347 -16.50 -16.29 -6.68
N ARG A 348 -15.38 -16.33 -5.94
CA ARG A 348 -14.74 -17.57 -5.50
C ARG A 348 -15.68 -18.35 -4.59
N ALA A 349 -16.24 -17.72 -3.56
CA ALA A 349 -17.18 -18.36 -2.63
C ALA A 349 -18.41 -18.93 -3.36
N CYS A 350 -18.99 -18.16 -4.29
CA CYS A 350 -20.11 -18.62 -5.12
C CYS A 350 -19.72 -19.83 -6.00
N SER A 351 -18.52 -19.81 -6.59
CA SER A 351 -18.05 -20.91 -7.45
C SER A 351 -17.75 -22.18 -6.67
N VAL A 352 -17.22 -22.05 -5.44
CA VAL A 352 -16.94 -23.17 -4.52
C VAL A 352 -18.25 -23.84 -4.05
N GLN A 353 -19.30 -23.05 -3.82
CA GLN A 353 -20.62 -23.57 -3.44
C GLN A 353 -21.40 -24.14 -4.63
N ARG A 354 -21.13 -23.69 -5.85
CA ARG A 354 -21.87 -24.09 -7.06
C ARG A 354 -20.90 -24.52 -8.19
N PRO A 355 -20.23 -25.67 -8.04
CA PRO A 355 -19.28 -26.16 -9.04
C PRO A 355 -19.98 -26.61 -10.33
N LEU A 356 -21.27 -26.95 -10.26
CA LEU A 356 -22.11 -27.29 -11.41
C LEU A 356 -22.94 -26.08 -11.82
N ARG A 357 -23.08 -25.86 -13.14
CA ARG A 357 -24.05 -24.91 -13.69
C ARG A 357 -24.79 -25.51 -14.87
N LEU A 358 -26.08 -25.23 -14.92
CA LEU A 358 -26.95 -25.60 -16.02
C LEU A 358 -27.53 -24.32 -16.62
N PHE A 359 -27.37 -24.15 -17.94
CA PHE A 359 -28.06 -23.11 -18.69
C PHE A 359 -28.97 -23.77 -19.71
N MET A 360 -30.20 -23.25 -19.80
CA MET A 360 -31.16 -23.61 -20.85
C MET A 360 -31.55 -22.32 -21.54
N VAL A 361 -31.30 -22.24 -22.85
CA VAL A 361 -31.62 -21.06 -23.66
C VAL A 361 -32.65 -21.47 -24.71
N PRO A 362 -33.91 -21.01 -24.57
CA PRO A 362 -34.93 -21.23 -25.58
C PRO A 362 -34.48 -20.69 -26.94
N GLN A 363 -34.65 -21.51 -27.98
CA GLN A 363 -34.43 -21.11 -29.37
C GLN A 363 -35.79 -20.99 -30.07
N ARG A 364 -35.78 -20.86 -31.40
CA ARG A 364 -37.03 -20.98 -32.18
C ARG A 364 -37.67 -22.34 -31.88
N CYS A 365 -38.96 -22.37 -31.59
CA CYS A 365 -39.67 -23.59 -31.26
C CYS A 365 -39.48 -24.64 -32.37
N PRO A 366 -39.27 -25.92 -32.00
CA PRO A 366 -39.35 -26.47 -30.65
C PRO A 366 -37.96 -26.74 -30.01
N TYR A 367 -37.00 -25.84 -30.17
CA TYR A 367 -35.60 -26.09 -29.77
C TYR A 367 -35.19 -25.40 -28.47
N VAL A 368 -34.32 -26.05 -27.70
CA VAL A 368 -33.60 -25.47 -26.55
C VAL A 368 -32.12 -25.84 -26.64
N ASP A 369 -31.26 -24.84 -26.44
CA ASP A 369 -29.84 -25.09 -26.24
C ASP A 369 -29.58 -25.31 -24.75
N VAL A 370 -28.94 -26.43 -24.43
CA VAL A 370 -28.59 -26.84 -23.07
C VAL A 370 -27.08 -26.79 -22.93
N VAL A 371 -26.60 -26.12 -21.87
CA VAL A 371 -25.19 -26.08 -21.51
C VAL A 371 -25.03 -26.64 -20.10
N MET A 372 -24.33 -27.77 -19.99
CA MET A 372 -23.88 -28.34 -18.73
C MET A 372 -22.43 -27.92 -18.50
N MET A 373 -22.14 -27.31 -17.36
CA MET A 373 -20.80 -26.83 -17.04
C MET A 373 -20.35 -27.36 -15.69
N LEU A 374 -19.08 -27.76 -15.63
CA LEU A 374 -18.34 -28.04 -14.41
C LEU A 374 -17.16 -27.08 -14.32
N CYS A 375 -17.09 -26.36 -13.21
CA CYS A 375 -15.93 -25.56 -12.83
C CYS A 375 -15.16 -26.27 -11.73
N ASN A 376 -13.82 -26.27 -11.79
CA ASN A 376 -12.98 -26.69 -10.69
C ASN A 376 -12.46 -25.46 -9.91
N PRO A 377 -13.15 -25.01 -8.85
CA PRO A 377 -12.69 -23.91 -8.00
C PRO A 377 -11.66 -24.35 -6.94
N CYS A 378 -11.27 -25.63 -6.95
CA CYS A 378 -10.47 -26.25 -5.90
C CYS A 378 -8.96 -26.13 -6.17
N GLU A 379 -8.16 -26.33 -5.14
CA GLU A 379 -6.70 -26.32 -5.23
C GLU A 379 -6.13 -27.64 -5.75
N THR A 380 -6.96 -28.68 -5.86
CA THR A 380 -6.63 -30.01 -6.37
C THR A 380 -7.33 -30.28 -7.69
N CYS A 381 -6.80 -31.22 -8.48
CA CYS A 381 -7.46 -31.67 -9.69
C CYS A 381 -8.79 -32.37 -9.36
N VAL A 382 -9.82 -32.09 -10.15
CA VAL A 382 -11.09 -32.83 -10.13
C VAL A 382 -10.96 -34.00 -11.10
N ASP A 383 -11.09 -35.21 -10.57
CA ASP A 383 -11.06 -36.44 -11.37
C ASP A 383 -12.15 -36.46 -12.46
N PRO A 384 -11.98 -37.26 -13.53
CA PRO A 384 -12.97 -37.35 -14.59
C PRO A 384 -14.39 -37.59 -14.05
N THR A 385 -15.34 -36.78 -14.48
CA THR A 385 -16.72 -36.80 -13.95
C THR A 385 -17.74 -37.06 -15.05
N ARG A 386 -18.85 -37.71 -14.73
CA ARG A 386 -20.06 -37.73 -15.55
C ARG A 386 -21.05 -36.70 -15.03
N LEU A 387 -21.42 -35.75 -15.87
CA LEU A 387 -22.56 -34.88 -15.58
C LEU A 387 -23.82 -35.47 -16.21
N THR A 388 -24.93 -35.41 -15.48
CA THR A 388 -26.24 -35.89 -15.91
C THR A 388 -27.27 -34.80 -15.66
N VAL A 389 -27.96 -34.36 -16.71
CA VAL A 389 -29.14 -33.51 -16.61
C VAL A 389 -30.40 -34.37 -16.75
N THR A 390 -31.35 -34.19 -15.84
CA THR A 390 -32.68 -34.80 -15.88
C THR A 390 -33.70 -33.71 -16.14
N PHE A 391 -34.56 -33.92 -17.13
CA PHE A 391 -35.62 -32.98 -17.47
C PHE A 391 -36.97 -33.45 -16.91
N ASN A 392 -37.71 -32.50 -16.34
CA ASN A 392 -39.13 -32.62 -16.07
C ASN A 392 -39.86 -31.59 -16.95
N VAL A 393 -40.84 -32.05 -17.73
CA VAL A 393 -41.61 -31.21 -18.65
C VAL A 393 -43.06 -31.18 -18.19
N ALA A 394 -43.56 -29.99 -17.84
CA ALA A 394 -44.93 -29.77 -17.39
C ALA A 394 -45.60 -28.71 -18.27
N GLY A 395 -46.87 -28.87 -18.63
CA GLY A 395 -47.58 -27.87 -19.40
C GLY A 395 -48.99 -28.28 -19.80
N ASP A 396 -49.82 -27.27 -20.09
CA ASP A 396 -51.16 -27.44 -20.67
C ASP A 396 -51.00 -27.73 -22.15
N LEU A 397 -50.80 -29.00 -22.47
CA LEU A 397 -50.65 -29.42 -23.84
C LEU A 397 -52.00 -29.34 -24.54
N VAL A 398 -52.05 -28.57 -25.62
CA VAL A 398 -53.24 -28.52 -26.48
C VAL A 398 -53.41 -29.91 -27.10
N PRO A 399 -54.53 -30.61 -26.86
CA PRO A 399 -54.79 -31.90 -27.48
C PRO A 399 -54.68 -31.75 -29.01
N SER A 400 -54.06 -32.73 -29.67
CA SER A 400 -54.04 -32.77 -31.15
C SER A 400 -55.44 -32.95 -31.74
N ASP A 401 -56.38 -33.46 -30.93
CA ASP A 401 -57.80 -33.65 -31.26
C ASP A 401 -58.67 -33.21 -30.06
N PRO A 402 -59.54 -32.20 -30.20
CA PRO A 402 -60.43 -31.77 -29.12
C PRO A 402 -61.45 -32.84 -28.69
N GLU A 403 -61.70 -33.88 -29.50
CA GLU A 403 -62.63 -34.97 -29.17
C GLU A 403 -61.98 -36.11 -28.38
N ASN A 404 -60.64 -36.17 -28.32
CA ASN A 404 -59.91 -37.23 -27.62
C ASN A 404 -58.87 -36.63 -26.66
N GLN A 405 -59.30 -36.36 -25.41
CA GLN A 405 -58.49 -35.77 -24.34
C GLN A 405 -57.44 -36.74 -23.76
N THR A 406 -56.74 -37.51 -24.58
CA THR A 406 -55.59 -38.27 -24.13
C THR A 406 -54.45 -37.32 -23.80
N SER A 407 -53.83 -37.48 -22.62
CA SER A 407 -52.67 -36.71 -22.21
C SER A 407 -51.51 -36.95 -23.18
N VAL A 408 -51.26 -35.99 -24.05
CA VAL A 408 -50.09 -35.99 -24.95
C VAL A 408 -48.85 -35.81 -24.09
N ALA A 409 -47.79 -36.59 -24.31
CA ALA A 409 -46.52 -36.40 -23.60
C ALA A 409 -45.54 -35.60 -24.48
N VAL A 410 -44.78 -34.68 -23.89
CA VAL A 410 -43.67 -34.01 -24.59
C VAL A 410 -42.36 -34.72 -24.26
N ARG A 411 -41.62 -35.09 -25.29
CA ARG A 411 -40.31 -35.74 -25.16
C ARG A 411 -39.24 -34.90 -25.84
N PRO A 412 -38.10 -34.64 -25.18
CA PRO A 412 -36.94 -34.10 -25.85
C PRO A 412 -36.22 -35.20 -26.64
N SER A 413 -35.69 -34.83 -27.80
CA SER A 413 -34.74 -35.63 -28.58
C SER A 413 -33.51 -34.78 -28.92
N LEU A 414 -32.35 -35.43 -29.03
CA LEU A 414 -31.09 -34.76 -29.34
C LEU A 414 -31.03 -34.36 -30.82
N GLU A 415 -30.76 -33.09 -31.11
CA GLU A 415 -30.56 -32.64 -32.49
C GLU A 415 -29.11 -32.88 -32.93
N CYS A 416 -28.95 -33.64 -34.02
CA CYS A 416 -27.64 -33.97 -34.58
C CYS A 416 -26.86 -32.71 -35.02
N GLY A 417 -25.55 -32.71 -34.80
CA GLY A 417 -24.65 -31.64 -35.26
C GLY A 417 -24.54 -30.42 -34.33
N TYR A 418 -25.30 -30.36 -33.25
CA TYR A 418 -25.26 -29.25 -32.26
C TYR A 418 -24.56 -29.61 -30.96
N THR A 419 -23.95 -30.79 -30.87
CA THR A 419 -23.25 -31.24 -29.67
C THR A 419 -21.77 -30.87 -29.75
N THR A 420 -21.29 -30.07 -28.81
CA THR A 420 -19.89 -29.65 -28.72
C THR A 420 -19.42 -29.66 -27.26
N MET A 421 -18.15 -30.02 -27.06
CA MET A 421 -17.48 -29.86 -25.76
C MET A 421 -16.35 -28.86 -25.89
N HIS A 422 -16.21 -28.06 -24.83
CA HIS A 422 -15.06 -27.21 -24.59
C HIS A 422 -14.46 -27.60 -23.25
N ALA A 423 -13.23 -28.08 -23.27
CA ALA A 423 -12.46 -28.41 -22.08
C ALA A 423 -10.97 -28.10 -22.31
N PRO A 424 -10.15 -27.95 -21.26
CA PRO A 424 -8.71 -27.82 -21.40
C PRO A 424 -8.15 -28.99 -22.22
N GLY A 425 -7.44 -28.69 -23.31
CA GLY A 425 -6.90 -29.70 -24.22
C GLY A 425 -7.89 -30.30 -25.23
N ILE A 426 -9.19 -29.95 -25.17
CA ILE A 426 -10.22 -30.42 -26.10
C ILE A 426 -10.97 -29.19 -26.64
N ARG A 427 -10.71 -28.81 -27.90
CA ARG A 427 -11.42 -27.73 -28.58
C ARG A 427 -12.31 -28.29 -29.70
N GLY A 428 -13.63 -28.21 -29.52
CA GLY A 428 -14.61 -28.53 -30.57
C GLY A 428 -14.68 -30.02 -30.95
N GLY A 429 -14.21 -30.91 -30.08
CA GLY A 429 -14.38 -32.35 -30.28
C GLY A 429 -15.84 -32.74 -30.15
N ALA A 430 -16.32 -33.59 -31.06
CA ALA A 430 -17.62 -34.24 -30.88
C ALA A 430 -17.56 -35.10 -29.62
N VAL A 431 -18.51 -34.90 -28.71
CA VAL A 431 -18.62 -35.70 -27.49
C VAL A 431 -19.90 -36.51 -27.53
N GLY A 432 -19.80 -37.77 -27.13
CA GLY A 432 -20.96 -38.64 -27.00
C GLY A 432 -21.86 -38.18 -25.85
N ILE A 433 -23.12 -37.89 -26.15
CA ILE A 433 -24.17 -37.75 -25.15
C ILE A 433 -24.86 -39.10 -25.01
N THR A 434 -24.89 -39.64 -23.80
CA THR A 434 -25.69 -40.84 -23.51
C THR A 434 -27.08 -40.41 -23.08
N VAL A 435 -28.10 -40.94 -23.76
CA VAL A 435 -29.51 -40.68 -23.49
C VAL A 435 -30.11 -41.86 -22.72
N SER A 436 -30.80 -41.58 -21.61
CA SER A 436 -31.46 -42.58 -20.77
C SER A 436 -32.80 -42.06 -20.22
N GLY A 437 -33.51 -42.88 -19.43
CA GLY A 437 -34.75 -42.48 -18.75
C GLY A 437 -35.83 -41.97 -19.72
N ASP A 438 -36.18 -42.79 -20.71
CA ASP A 438 -37.17 -42.47 -21.76
C ASP A 438 -36.88 -41.19 -22.57
N GLY A 439 -35.62 -40.79 -22.66
CA GLY A 439 -35.21 -39.59 -23.37
C GLY A 439 -35.21 -38.32 -22.52
N LEU A 440 -35.42 -38.43 -21.20
CA LEU A 440 -35.42 -37.30 -20.27
C LEU A 440 -34.11 -37.11 -19.54
N GLN A 441 -33.16 -38.05 -19.65
CA GLN A 441 -31.85 -37.95 -19.03
C GLN A 441 -30.75 -37.92 -20.08
N TYR A 442 -29.86 -36.95 -19.95
CA TYR A 442 -28.73 -36.76 -20.85
C TYR A 442 -27.46 -36.67 -20.03
N SER A 443 -26.45 -37.46 -20.39
CA SER A 443 -25.18 -37.46 -19.67
C SER A 443 -23.97 -37.38 -20.59
N ALA A 444 -22.93 -36.72 -20.09
CA ALA A 444 -21.65 -36.55 -20.79
C ALA A 444 -20.48 -36.77 -19.81
N ALA A 445 -19.42 -37.39 -20.31
CA ALA A 445 -18.17 -37.58 -19.56
C ALA A 445 -17.24 -36.37 -19.75
N PHE A 446 -16.76 -35.81 -18.66
CA PHE A 446 -15.83 -34.69 -18.60
C PHE A 446 -14.45 -35.21 -18.22
N PRO A 447 -13.36 -34.66 -18.82
CA PRO A 447 -12.01 -35.04 -18.48
C PRO A 447 -11.63 -34.56 -17.07
N GLN A 448 -10.44 -34.95 -16.60
CA GLN A 448 -9.86 -34.37 -15.39
C GLN A 448 -9.66 -32.86 -15.58
N LEU A 449 -10.03 -32.06 -14.58
CA LEU A 449 -9.89 -30.60 -14.60
C LEU A 449 -8.82 -30.17 -13.59
N LYS A 450 -7.86 -29.35 -14.01
CA LYS A 450 -6.87 -28.77 -13.10
C LYS A 450 -7.50 -27.65 -12.25
N PRO A 451 -6.84 -27.23 -11.16
CA PRO A 451 -7.26 -26.07 -10.39
C PRO A 451 -7.51 -24.83 -11.27
N GLY A 452 -8.71 -24.25 -11.17
CA GLY A 452 -9.11 -23.07 -11.94
C GLY A 452 -9.64 -23.35 -13.35
N ASP A 453 -9.56 -24.59 -13.84
CA ASP A 453 -10.11 -24.95 -15.14
C ASP A 453 -11.64 -25.09 -15.10
N SER A 454 -12.28 -24.90 -16.24
CA SER A 454 -13.68 -25.23 -16.46
C SER A 454 -13.87 -25.98 -17.77
N ALA A 455 -14.92 -26.79 -17.81
CA ALA A 455 -15.35 -27.45 -19.01
C ALA A 455 -16.87 -27.37 -19.13
N TYR A 456 -17.36 -27.28 -20.36
CA TYR A 456 -18.78 -27.33 -20.64
C TYR A 456 -19.08 -28.17 -21.88
N VAL A 457 -20.29 -28.73 -21.89
CA VAL A 457 -20.88 -29.42 -23.02
C VAL A 457 -22.15 -28.67 -23.39
N GLN A 458 -22.24 -28.28 -24.66
CA GLN A 458 -23.42 -27.69 -25.26
C GLN A 458 -24.07 -28.69 -26.20
N PHE A 459 -25.38 -28.83 -26.12
CA PHE A 459 -26.18 -29.60 -27.06
C PHE A 459 -27.55 -28.97 -27.27
N ARG A 460 -28.22 -29.32 -28.37
CA ARG A 460 -29.56 -28.84 -28.69
C ARG A 460 -30.57 -29.96 -28.53
N LEU A 461 -31.67 -29.65 -27.86
CA LEU A 461 -32.83 -30.52 -27.74
C LEU A 461 -33.95 -30.01 -28.64
N LYS A 462 -34.66 -30.94 -29.26
CA LYS A 462 -35.90 -30.74 -30.00
C LYS A 462 -37.03 -31.38 -29.20
N PHE A 463 -38.10 -30.63 -28.92
CA PHE A 463 -39.23 -31.14 -28.15
C PHE A 463 -40.36 -31.57 -29.10
N SER A 464 -40.71 -32.84 -29.07
CA SER A 464 -41.81 -33.43 -29.86
C SER A 464 -42.94 -33.91 -28.95
N GLN A 465 -44.16 -33.87 -29.47
CA GLN A 465 -45.34 -34.48 -28.87
C GLN A 465 -45.43 -35.92 -29.35
N PHE A 466 -45.70 -36.82 -28.40
CA PHE A 466 -45.89 -38.24 -28.65
C PHE A 466 -47.23 -38.68 -28.05
N ASP A 467 -48.03 -39.37 -28.87
CA ASP A 467 -49.22 -40.07 -28.42
C ASP A 467 -48.81 -41.50 -28.02
N PRO A 468 -48.81 -41.83 -26.71
CA PRO A 468 -48.44 -43.18 -26.25
C PRO A 468 -49.35 -44.28 -26.80
N ASN A 469 -50.56 -43.95 -27.27
CA ASN A 469 -51.51 -44.90 -27.81
C ASN A 469 -51.38 -45.10 -29.32
N ASN A 470 -50.58 -44.27 -30.01
CA ASN A 470 -50.46 -44.30 -31.45
C ASN A 470 -48.99 -44.25 -31.91
N THR A 471 -48.35 -45.41 -31.88
CA THR A 471 -46.95 -45.62 -32.30
C THR A 471 -46.70 -45.38 -33.80
N ALA A 472 -47.75 -45.20 -34.60
CA ALA A 472 -47.66 -44.95 -36.04
C ALA A 472 -47.68 -43.45 -36.41
N VAL A 473 -47.91 -42.54 -35.45
CA VAL A 473 -47.93 -41.09 -35.71
C VAL A 473 -46.50 -40.55 -35.69
N GLU A 474 -46.13 -39.90 -36.79
CA GLU A 474 -44.87 -39.15 -36.90
C GLU A 474 -44.73 -38.18 -35.72
N GLU A 475 -43.53 -38.12 -35.11
CA GLU A 475 -43.24 -37.15 -34.05
C GLU A 475 -43.59 -35.72 -34.49
N THR A 476 -44.71 -35.20 -33.98
CA THR A 476 -45.15 -33.84 -34.27
C THR A 476 -44.46 -32.86 -33.32
N ARG A 477 -44.26 -31.63 -33.76
CA ARG A 477 -43.62 -30.58 -32.93
C ARG A 477 -44.50 -30.29 -31.71
N ALA A 478 -43.89 -30.09 -30.56
CA ALA A 478 -44.64 -29.71 -29.36
C ALA A 478 -45.39 -28.37 -29.57
N ARG A 479 -46.67 -28.36 -29.17
CA ARG A 479 -47.61 -27.24 -29.28
C ARG A 479 -48.02 -26.75 -27.89
N GLY A 480 -48.30 -25.46 -27.78
CA GLY A 480 -48.71 -24.81 -26.53
C GLY A 480 -47.53 -24.41 -25.65
N PRO A 481 -47.80 -23.69 -24.55
CA PRO A 481 -46.81 -23.35 -23.56
C PRO A 481 -46.44 -24.59 -22.73
N TYR A 482 -45.15 -24.89 -22.60
CA TYR A 482 -44.66 -25.90 -21.66
C TYR A 482 -43.42 -25.39 -20.92
N VAL A 483 -43.34 -25.80 -19.66
CA VAL A 483 -42.29 -25.48 -18.70
C VAL A 483 -41.34 -26.67 -18.63
N ILE A 484 -40.06 -26.43 -18.89
CA ILE A 484 -38.98 -27.39 -18.77
C ILE A 484 -38.21 -27.05 -17.51
N THR A 485 -38.11 -28.00 -16.59
CA THR A 485 -37.23 -27.95 -15.44
C THR A 485 -36.08 -28.92 -15.65
N GLY A 486 -34.85 -28.41 -15.69
CA GLY A 486 -33.65 -29.22 -15.81
C GLY A 486 -32.91 -29.27 -14.47
N VAL A 487 -32.56 -30.48 -14.03
CA VAL A 487 -31.76 -30.72 -12.82
C VAL A 487 -30.46 -31.40 -13.21
N LEU A 488 -29.34 -30.72 -12.98
CA LEU A 488 -27.98 -31.18 -13.26
C LEU A 488 -27.34 -31.75 -11.99
N THR A 489 -26.79 -32.95 -12.12
CA THR A 489 -26.00 -33.63 -11.09
C THR A 489 -24.67 -34.12 -11.69
N GLY A 490 -23.69 -34.42 -10.83
CA GLY A 490 -22.38 -34.92 -11.25
C GLY A 490 -21.92 -36.09 -10.40
N THR A 491 -21.23 -37.05 -11.01
CA THR A 491 -20.60 -38.20 -10.33
C THR A 491 -19.18 -38.42 -10.85
N TYR A 492 -18.25 -38.84 -10.01
CA TYR A 492 -16.90 -39.21 -10.43
C TYR A 492 -16.91 -40.55 -11.17
N LEU A 493 -16.27 -40.63 -12.34
CA LEU A 493 -16.26 -41.84 -13.17
C LEU A 493 -15.54 -43.02 -12.49
N ASN A 494 -14.53 -42.73 -11.67
CA ASN A 494 -13.70 -43.75 -11.03
C ASN A 494 -14.37 -44.38 -9.80
N THR A 495 -15.16 -43.59 -9.06
CA THR A 495 -15.69 -44.00 -7.75
C THR A 495 -17.21 -44.09 -7.71
N GLY A 496 -17.91 -43.46 -8.67
CA GLY A 496 -19.36 -43.30 -8.64
C GLY A 496 -19.86 -42.31 -7.58
N ALA A 497 -18.97 -41.73 -6.76
CA ALA A 497 -19.34 -40.77 -5.73
C ALA A 497 -19.88 -39.48 -6.35
N PRO A 498 -20.84 -38.79 -5.71
CA PRO A 498 -21.33 -37.52 -6.20
C PRO A 498 -20.23 -36.45 -6.15
N VAL A 499 -20.26 -35.52 -7.11
CA VAL A 499 -19.46 -34.29 -7.04
C VAL A 499 -19.98 -33.48 -5.87
N LEU A 500 -19.12 -33.14 -4.93
CA LEU A 500 -19.51 -32.41 -3.72
C LEU A 500 -19.29 -30.90 -3.88
N THR A 501 -20.10 -30.12 -3.18
CA THR A 501 -19.81 -28.69 -2.96
C THR A 501 -18.58 -28.52 -2.08
N ASN A 502 -18.03 -27.29 -2.02
CA ASN A 502 -16.93 -26.95 -1.13
C ASN A 502 -15.64 -27.79 -1.29
N CYS A 503 -15.41 -28.32 -2.50
CA CYS A 503 -14.22 -29.10 -2.81
C CYS A 503 -14.04 -30.36 -1.94
N GLY A 504 -15.14 -30.91 -1.41
CA GLY A 504 -15.09 -32.09 -0.55
C GLY A 504 -14.47 -31.84 0.84
N LYS A 505 -14.20 -30.58 1.22
CA LYS A 505 -13.80 -30.24 2.59
C LYS A 505 -15.05 -30.26 3.48
N ASP A 506 -14.91 -30.86 4.66
CA ASP A 506 -15.97 -30.84 5.67
C ASP A 506 -16.38 -29.40 5.98
N LEU A 507 -17.68 -29.22 6.17
CA LEU A 507 -18.22 -27.95 6.65
C LEU A 507 -17.72 -27.70 8.08
N SER A 508 -17.74 -26.44 8.52
CA SER A 508 -17.22 -26.03 9.85
C SER A 508 -17.93 -26.72 11.04
N ASP A 509 -19.06 -27.35 10.79
CA ASP A 509 -19.87 -28.15 11.72
C ASP A 509 -19.55 -29.66 11.67
N GLY A 510 -18.57 -30.08 10.87
CA GLY A 510 -18.16 -31.48 10.70
C GLY A 510 -19.12 -32.32 9.86
N LEU A 511 -20.09 -31.69 9.17
CA LEU A 511 -20.97 -32.37 8.24
C LEU A 511 -20.29 -32.52 6.86
N PRO A 512 -20.48 -33.67 6.19
CA PRO A 512 -19.99 -33.84 4.83
C PRO A 512 -20.69 -32.85 3.91
N PRO A 513 -19.97 -32.23 2.96
CA PRO A 513 -20.58 -31.25 2.07
C PRO A 513 -21.67 -31.91 1.19
N PRO A 514 -22.77 -31.22 0.91
CA PRO A 514 -23.84 -31.77 0.09
C PRO A 514 -23.37 -32.02 -1.34
N ALA A 515 -24.03 -32.99 -2.00
CA ALA A 515 -23.86 -33.22 -3.42
C ALA A 515 -24.21 -31.94 -4.21
N ALA A 516 -23.34 -31.58 -5.15
CA ALA A 516 -23.55 -30.44 -6.01
C ALA A 516 -24.71 -30.70 -6.97
N MET A 517 -25.61 -29.72 -7.07
CA MET A 517 -26.77 -29.76 -7.95
C MET A 517 -27.00 -28.36 -8.52
N ALA A 518 -27.45 -28.29 -9.77
CA ALA A 518 -27.92 -27.04 -10.38
C ALA A 518 -29.29 -27.27 -11.02
N GLU A 519 -30.20 -26.31 -10.83
CA GLU A 519 -31.55 -26.36 -11.37
C GLU A 519 -31.81 -25.11 -12.19
N THR A 520 -32.50 -25.27 -13.32
CA THR A 520 -33.01 -24.15 -14.10
C THR A 520 -34.37 -24.48 -14.69
N VAL A 521 -35.21 -23.46 -14.83
CA VAL A 521 -36.56 -23.57 -15.35
C VAL A 521 -36.68 -22.64 -16.55
N GLN A 522 -37.25 -23.13 -17.65
CA GLN A 522 -37.52 -22.34 -18.85
C GLN A 522 -38.92 -22.63 -19.38
N THR A 523 -39.55 -21.63 -19.95
CA THR A 523 -40.86 -21.76 -20.61
C THR A 523 -40.68 -21.58 -22.11
N LEU A 524 -41.21 -22.50 -22.91
CA LEU A 524 -41.32 -22.35 -24.36
C LEU A 524 -42.75 -22.02 -24.72
N HIS A 525 -42.91 -20.96 -25.51
CA HIS A 525 -44.20 -20.56 -26.08
C HIS A 525 -44.24 -20.97 -27.55
N CYS A 526 -44.77 -22.17 -27.81
CA CYS A 526 -44.95 -22.66 -29.16
C CYS A 526 -46.42 -22.50 -29.57
N ASN A 527 -46.67 -21.90 -30.73
CA ASN A 527 -48.02 -21.72 -31.26
C ASN A 527 -48.65 -23.07 -31.68
N SER A 528 -49.87 -23.03 -32.21
CA SER A 528 -50.60 -24.22 -32.69
C SER A 528 -49.89 -25.00 -33.81
N GLU A 529 -48.94 -24.37 -34.52
CA GLU A 529 -48.10 -25.00 -35.54
C GLU A 529 -46.74 -25.50 -34.99
N GLY A 530 -46.48 -25.33 -33.69
CA GLY A 530 -45.19 -25.66 -33.07
C GLY A 530 -44.06 -24.71 -33.48
N LYS A 531 -44.38 -23.45 -33.79
CA LYS A 531 -43.44 -22.37 -34.13
C LYS A 531 -43.45 -21.30 -33.04
N THR A 532 -42.37 -20.53 -32.93
CA THR A 532 -42.32 -19.37 -32.03
C THR A 532 -43.25 -18.29 -32.56
N GLU A 533 -44.09 -17.72 -31.70
CA GLU A 533 -44.86 -16.53 -32.06
C GLU A 533 -43.90 -15.38 -32.39
N ALA A 534 -44.10 -14.72 -33.53
CA ALA A 534 -43.31 -13.56 -33.87
C ALA A 534 -43.60 -12.46 -32.82
N PRO A 535 -42.58 -11.81 -32.25
CA PRO A 535 -42.83 -10.64 -31.41
C PRO A 535 -43.51 -9.57 -32.27
N CYS A 536 -44.74 -9.21 -31.92
CA CYS A 536 -45.47 -8.11 -32.55
C CYS A 536 -44.79 -6.76 -32.28
#